data_AF-A0A2M8HFM7-F1
#
_entry.id   AF-A0A2M8HFM7-F1
#
_cell.length_a   1.000
_cell.length_b   1.000
_cell.length_c   1.000
_cell.angle_alpha   90.00
_cell.angle_beta   90.00
_cell.angle_gamma   90.00
#
_symmetry.space_group_name_H-M   'P 1'
#
loop_
_entity.id
_entity.type
_entity.pdbx_description
1 polymer ?
#
loop_
_entity_poly.entity_id
_entity_poly.type
_entity_poly.pdbx_seq_one_letter_code
_entity_poly.pdbx_strand_id
1 'polypeptide(L)'
;MKKEPVALISRYIIVKYRDTISKLIQDGKSINRLFLILALGIFFNILLIIASPNDFFRMNRALKFDEPSVLYGVNTKGEFEPIAEYYKFSRIITRLQDLPKEDKALSPHIMNKVVQCFVSTEDNDFFEHKGIDPRGIFRAFFVNIIAGRIKEGASTI
;
A
#
# COMPACT_ATOMS: atom_id res chain seq x y z
N MET A 1 37.46 -34.64 30.02
CA MET A 1 36.68 -34.19 28.85
C MET A 1 36.18 -32.77 29.10
N LYS A 2 36.75 -31.78 28.41
CA LYS A 2 36.26 -30.38 28.44
C LYS A 2 34.86 -30.39 27.81
N LYS A 3 33.81 -30.10 28.59
CA LYS A 3 32.47 -29.88 28.03
C LYS A 3 32.52 -28.57 27.27
N GLU A 4 32.50 -28.63 25.95
CA GLU A 4 32.49 -27.42 25.13
C GLU A 4 31.25 -26.56 25.46
N PRO A 5 31.41 -25.25 25.64
CA PRO A 5 30.31 -24.35 26.01
C PRO A 5 29.16 -24.37 24.99
N VAL A 6 29.45 -24.68 23.72
CA VAL A 6 28.45 -24.88 22.65
C VAL A 6 27.51 -26.05 22.95
N ALA A 7 27.99 -27.11 23.59
CA ALA A 7 27.19 -28.26 24.00
C ALA A 7 26.26 -27.94 25.19
N LEU A 8 26.63 -26.98 26.05
CA LEU A 8 25.79 -26.53 27.15
C LEU A 8 24.65 -25.64 26.67
N ILE A 9 24.94 -24.71 25.76
CA ILE A 9 23.94 -23.80 25.18
C ILE A 9 22.92 -24.58 24.34
N SER A 10 23.40 -25.45 23.45
CA SER A 10 22.52 -26.31 22.64
C SER A 10 21.64 -27.20 23.52
N ARG A 11 22.20 -27.83 24.55
CA ARG A 11 21.43 -28.65 25.50
C ARG A 11 20.41 -27.83 26.27
N TYR A 12 20.75 -26.61 26.71
CA TYR A 12 19.81 -25.71 27.37
C TYR A 12 18.65 -25.32 26.45
N ILE A 13 18.94 -24.95 25.19
CA ILE A 13 17.91 -24.59 24.20
C ILE A 13 17.01 -25.80 23.91
N ILE A 14 17.59 -26.98 23.66
CA ILE A 14 16.85 -28.20 23.34
C ILE A 14 15.96 -28.63 24.51
N VAL A 15 16.48 -28.62 25.75
CA VAL A 15 15.71 -28.99 26.94
C VAL A 15 14.60 -27.99 27.20
N LYS A 16 14.89 -26.68 27.10
CA LYS A 16 13.89 -25.63 27.28
C LYS A 16 12.82 -25.69 26.20
N TYR A 17 13.18 -25.96 24.94
CA TYR A 17 12.24 -26.16 23.85
C TYR A 17 11.36 -27.39 24.10
N ARG A 18 11.95 -28.55 24.41
CA ARG A 18 11.22 -29.77 24.75
C ARG A 18 10.23 -29.55 25.89
N ASP A 19 10.66 -28.95 27.00
CA ASP A 19 9.81 -28.77 28.17
C ASP A 19 8.69 -27.77 27.91
N THR A 20 8.95 -26.75 27.10
CA THR A 20 7.93 -25.78 26.66
C THR A 20 6.90 -26.46 25.76
N ILE A 21 7.35 -27.25 24.78
CA ILE A 21 6.47 -28.00 23.87
C ILE A 21 5.67 -29.08 24.62
N SER A 22 6.30 -29.80 25.56
CA SER A 22 5.62 -30.85 26.33
C SER A 22 4.54 -30.26 27.24
N LYS A 23 4.81 -29.12 27.90
CA LYS A 23 3.78 -28.35 28.62
C LYS A 23 2.69 -27.83 27.68
N LEU A 24 3.03 -27.47 26.44
CA LEU A 24 2.07 -27.04 25.43
C LEU A 24 1.22 -28.20 24.86
N ILE A 25 1.66 -29.46 24.98
CA ILE A 25 0.91 -30.62 24.49
C ILE A 25 0.01 -31.18 25.59
N GLN A 26 0.45 -31.16 26.86
CA GLN A 26 -0.31 -31.75 27.98
C GLN A 26 -1.48 -30.89 28.45
N ASP A 27 -1.42 -29.56 28.32
CA ASP A 27 -2.56 -28.69 28.58
C ASP A 27 -3.45 -28.62 27.33
N GLY A 28 -4.69 -29.13 27.35
CA GLY A 28 -5.60 -29.02 26.20
C GLY A 28 -5.86 -27.58 25.72
N LYS A 29 -5.66 -26.58 26.59
CA LYS A 29 -5.68 -25.13 26.25
C LYS A 29 -4.47 -24.68 25.44
N SER A 30 -3.38 -25.43 25.48
CA SER A 30 -2.12 -25.08 24.85
C SER A 30 -2.07 -25.44 23.36
N ILE A 31 -2.88 -26.41 22.90
CA ILE A 31 -3.13 -26.64 21.47
C ILE A 31 -3.77 -25.40 20.83
N ASN A 32 -4.79 -24.82 21.47
CA ASN A 32 -5.42 -23.59 20.97
C ASN A 32 -4.42 -22.41 20.92
N ARG A 33 -3.52 -22.32 21.91
CA ARG A 33 -2.44 -21.31 21.90
C ARG A 33 -1.44 -21.55 20.76
N LEU A 34 -1.09 -22.81 20.49
CA LEU A 34 -0.20 -23.18 19.39
C LEU A 34 -0.83 -22.80 18.04
N PHE A 35 -2.11 -23.14 17.83
CA PHE A 35 -2.86 -22.73 16.64
C PHE A 35 -2.89 -21.20 16.49
N LEU A 36 -3.14 -20.48 17.58
CA LEU A 36 -3.18 -19.02 17.56
C LEU A 36 -1.81 -18.40 17.23
N ILE A 37 -0.72 -18.94 17.78
CA ILE A 37 0.65 -18.52 17.45
C ILE A 37 0.97 -18.80 15.98
N LEU A 38 0.61 -19.97 15.46
CA LEU A 38 0.81 -20.32 14.05
C LEU A 38 -0.01 -19.41 13.13
N ALA A 39 -1.27 -19.15 13.46
CA ALA A 39 -2.14 -18.25 12.69
C ALA A 39 -1.60 -16.82 12.67
N LEU A 40 -1.14 -16.31 13.82
CA LEU A 40 -0.46 -15.01 13.92
C LEU A 40 0.84 -14.99 13.10
N GLY A 41 1.64 -16.06 13.17
CA GLY A 41 2.88 -16.18 12.40
C GLY A 41 2.63 -16.12 10.89
N ILE A 42 1.63 -16.87 10.40
CA ILE A 42 1.20 -16.83 8.99
C ILE A 42 0.69 -15.44 8.61
N PHE A 43 -0.16 -14.84 9.45
CA PHE A 43 -0.69 -13.50 9.22
C PHE A 43 0.44 -12.46 9.10
N PHE A 44 1.38 -12.44 10.04
CA PHE A 44 2.53 -11.52 9.99
C PHE A 44 3.44 -11.79 8.80
N ASN A 45 3.61 -13.05 8.41
CA ASN A 45 4.42 -13.39 7.24
C ASN A 45 3.78 -12.85 5.94
N ILE A 46 2.47 -13.06 5.75
CA ILE A 46 1.71 -12.49 4.63
C ILE A 46 1.77 -10.96 4.66
N LEU A 47 1.59 -10.35 5.84
CA LEU A 47 1.68 -8.91 6.02
C LEU A 47 3.05 -8.37 5.57
N LEU A 48 4.15 -9.03 5.94
CA LEU A 48 5.51 -8.60 5.58
C LEU A 48 5.84 -8.78 4.08
N ILE A 49 5.17 -9.70 3.39
CA ILE A 49 5.29 -9.87 1.93
C ILE A 49 4.55 -8.75 1.20
N ILE A 50 3.38 -8.35 1.69
CA ILE A 50 2.51 -7.36 1.05
C ILE A 50 2.93 -5.93 1.42
N ALA A 51 3.34 -5.70 2.65
CA ALA A 51 3.65 -4.40 3.21
C ALA A 51 4.93 -4.47 4.05
N SER A 52 5.96 -3.78 3.58
CA SER A 52 7.21 -3.58 4.31
C SER A 52 7.19 -2.23 5.04
N PRO A 53 7.82 -2.10 6.22
CA PRO A 53 8.13 -0.79 6.80
C PRO A 53 8.88 0.13 5.83
N ASN A 54 9.60 -0.45 4.87
CA ASN A 54 10.30 0.30 3.83
C ASN A 54 9.36 0.97 2.83
N ASP A 55 8.14 0.46 2.66
CA ASP A 55 7.12 1.05 1.78
C ASP A 55 6.62 2.39 2.31
N PHE A 56 6.59 2.56 3.64
CA PHE A 56 6.32 3.86 4.27
C PHE A 56 7.34 4.93 3.84
N PHE A 57 8.63 4.58 3.79
CA PHE A 57 9.68 5.48 3.31
C PHE A 57 9.68 5.66 1.79
N ARG A 58 9.15 4.68 1.03
CA ARG A 58 8.99 4.79 -0.43
C ARG A 58 7.83 5.72 -0.82
N MET A 59 6.80 5.84 0.01
CA MET A 59 5.63 6.68 -0.27
C MET A 59 6.02 8.14 -0.53
N ASN A 60 6.96 8.70 0.23
CA ASN A 60 7.48 10.05 0.00
C ASN A 60 8.16 10.22 -1.38
N ARG A 61 8.69 9.15 -1.97
CA ARG A 61 9.24 9.16 -3.33
C ARG A 61 8.17 8.99 -4.39
N ALA A 62 7.14 8.19 -4.12
CA ALA A 62 6.02 7.97 -5.04
C ALA A 62 5.18 9.22 -5.29
N LEU A 63 5.17 10.17 -4.34
CA LEU A 63 4.49 11.46 -4.47
C LEU A 63 5.23 12.46 -5.37
N LYS A 64 6.46 12.18 -5.79
CA LYS A 64 7.16 13.01 -6.77
C LYS A 64 6.73 12.59 -8.17
N PHE A 65 6.11 13.52 -8.89
CA PHE A 65 5.78 13.31 -10.29
C PHE A 65 7.06 13.19 -11.13
N ASP A 66 7.01 12.38 -12.18
CA ASP A 66 8.11 12.29 -13.14
C ASP A 66 8.28 13.66 -13.83
N GLU A 67 9.39 14.34 -13.57
CA GLU A 67 9.75 15.57 -14.26
C GLU A 67 10.23 15.24 -15.69
N PRO A 68 9.78 15.97 -16.72
CA PRO A 68 10.26 15.76 -18.08
C PRO A 68 11.75 16.01 -18.18
N SER A 69 12.41 15.25 -19.05
CA SER A 69 13.74 15.63 -19.52
C SER A 69 13.59 16.69 -20.61
N VAL A 70 14.01 17.92 -20.33
CA VAL A 70 13.92 19.06 -21.26
C VAL A 70 15.23 19.16 -22.05
N LEU A 71 15.13 19.09 -23.37
CA LEU A 71 16.23 19.34 -24.30
C LEU A 71 16.27 20.83 -24.64
N TYR A 72 17.44 21.44 -24.50
CA TYR A 72 17.68 22.84 -24.83
C TYR A 72 18.46 22.99 -26.13
N GLY A 73 18.01 23.90 -26.99
CA GLY A 73 18.75 24.42 -28.13
C GLY A 73 19.35 25.81 -27.81
N VAL A 74 20.18 26.32 -28.72
CA VAL A 74 20.72 27.67 -28.63
C VAL A 74 20.11 28.52 -29.74
N ASN A 75 19.49 29.63 -29.37
CA ASN A 75 18.87 30.54 -30.34
C ASN A 75 19.91 31.41 -31.05
N THR A 76 19.47 32.24 -32.00
CA THR A 76 20.35 33.16 -32.74
C THR A 76 21.04 34.23 -31.89
N LYS A 77 20.59 34.44 -30.65
CA LYS A 77 21.19 35.35 -29.67
C LYS A 77 22.19 34.65 -28.73
N GLY A 78 22.39 33.34 -28.86
CA GLY A 78 23.23 32.56 -27.97
C GLY A 78 22.56 32.17 -26.65
N GLU A 79 21.25 32.34 -26.52
CA GLU A 79 20.50 32.00 -25.32
C GLU A 79 19.94 30.57 -25.42
N PHE A 80 19.88 29.87 -24.29
CA PHE A 80 19.29 28.53 -24.22
C PHE A 80 17.75 28.62 -24.27
N GLU A 81 17.14 27.87 -25.19
CA GLU A 81 15.69 27.74 -25.29
C GLU A 81 15.27 26.26 -25.28
N PRO A 82 14.19 25.88 -24.58
CA PRO A 82 13.70 24.51 -24.58
C PRO A 82 13.11 24.17 -25.97
N ILE A 83 13.60 23.10 -26.59
CA ILE A 83 13.17 22.67 -27.95
C ILE A 83 12.37 21.36 -27.94
N ALA A 84 12.50 20.54 -26.90
CA ALA A 84 11.73 19.30 -26.75
C ALA A 84 11.64 18.86 -25.28
N GLU A 85 10.57 18.16 -24.95
CA GLU A 85 10.35 17.56 -23.63
C GLU A 85 10.12 16.06 -23.81
N TYR A 86 10.86 15.24 -23.06
CA TYR A 86 10.74 13.79 -23.09
C TYR A 86 10.10 13.29 -21.80
N TYR A 87 8.96 12.62 -21.95
CA TYR A 87 8.21 12.02 -20.87
C TYR A 87 8.26 10.50 -20.97
N LYS A 88 8.41 9.81 -19.83
CA LYS A 88 8.10 8.38 -19.76
C LYS A 88 6.60 8.13 -19.94
N PHE A 89 5.79 9.04 -19.40
CA PHE A 89 4.33 9.02 -19.48
C PHE A 89 3.83 10.44 -19.74
N SER A 90 3.14 10.67 -20.86
CA SER A 90 2.56 11.97 -21.19
C SER A 90 1.39 12.26 -20.25
N ARG A 91 1.65 12.97 -19.16
CA ARG A 91 0.66 13.37 -18.14
C ARG A 91 0.69 14.88 -17.97
N ILE A 92 -0.48 15.51 -18.05
CA ILE A 92 -0.65 16.94 -17.75
C ILE A 92 -1.07 17.03 -16.28
N ILE A 93 -0.22 17.59 -15.44
CA ILE A 93 -0.53 17.79 -14.02
C ILE A 93 -1.47 18.99 -13.93
N THR A 94 -2.65 18.79 -13.36
CA THR A 94 -3.63 19.86 -13.12
C THR A 94 -3.89 19.96 -11.63
N ARG A 95 -3.68 21.13 -11.05
CA ARG A 95 -4.02 21.36 -9.65
C ARG A 95 -5.51 21.64 -9.54
N LEU A 96 -6.12 21.25 -8.43
CA LEU A 96 -7.54 21.46 -8.19
C LEU A 96 -7.95 22.94 -8.30
N GLN A 97 -7.05 23.84 -7.87
CA GLN A 97 -7.23 25.30 -7.95
C GLN A 97 -7.17 25.86 -9.38
N ASP A 98 -6.55 25.14 -10.32
CA ASP A 98 -6.42 25.56 -11.72
C ASP A 98 -7.65 25.11 -12.56
N LEU A 99 -8.55 24.31 -11.99
CA LEU A 99 -9.76 23.88 -12.69
C LEU A 99 -10.64 25.09 -13.02
N PRO A 100 -11.27 25.10 -14.20
CA PRO A 100 -12.15 26.19 -14.60
C PRO A 100 -13.28 26.34 -13.57
N LYS A 101 -13.56 27.60 -13.18
CA LYS A 101 -14.68 27.90 -12.30
C LYS A 101 -15.97 27.61 -13.06
N GLU A 102 -16.81 26.77 -12.48
CA GLU A 102 -18.11 26.46 -13.06
C GLU A 102 -19.11 27.58 -12.78
N ASP A 103 -19.99 27.83 -13.74
CA ASP A 103 -21.13 28.70 -13.52
C ASP A 103 -22.06 28.06 -12.49
N LYS A 104 -22.31 28.79 -11.39
CA LYS A 104 -23.21 28.37 -10.30
C LYS A 104 -24.63 28.10 -10.80
N ALA A 105 -25.04 28.67 -11.94
CA ALA A 105 -26.32 28.37 -12.56
C ALA A 105 -26.41 26.93 -13.10
N LEU A 106 -25.27 26.32 -13.47
CA LEU A 106 -25.20 25.00 -14.11
C LEU A 106 -24.81 23.87 -13.13
N SER A 107 -24.37 24.24 -11.92
CA SER A 107 -23.92 23.32 -10.88
C SER A 107 -24.27 23.92 -9.50
N PRO A 108 -25.41 23.52 -8.90
CA PRO A 108 -25.78 23.99 -7.56
C PRO A 108 -24.87 23.41 -6.45
N HIS A 109 -23.98 22.48 -6.81
CA HIS A 109 -23.06 21.83 -5.89
C HIS A 109 -21.82 22.70 -5.69
N ILE A 110 -21.26 22.65 -4.47
CA ILE A 110 -20.09 23.44 -4.07
C ILE A 110 -18.81 23.03 -4.83
N MET A 111 -18.80 21.84 -5.43
CA MET A 111 -17.62 21.19 -6.00
C MET A 111 -17.67 21.11 -7.54
N ASN A 112 -16.51 21.26 -8.20
CA ASN A 112 -16.39 21.14 -9.66
C ASN A 112 -16.81 19.74 -10.16
N LYS A 113 -17.52 19.65 -11.29
CA LYS A 113 -18.04 18.40 -11.87
C LYS A 113 -16.94 17.40 -12.21
N VAL A 114 -15.76 17.86 -12.62
CA VAL A 114 -14.61 16.97 -12.88
C VAL A 114 -14.28 16.17 -11.63
N VAL A 115 -14.27 16.82 -10.47
CA VAL A 115 -14.02 16.15 -9.18
C VAL A 115 -15.16 15.20 -8.85
N GLN A 116 -16.42 15.63 -9.04
CA GLN A 116 -17.59 14.78 -8.79
C GLN A 116 -17.58 13.51 -9.65
N CYS A 117 -17.29 13.62 -10.95
CA CYS A 117 -17.19 12.49 -11.87
C CYS A 117 -16.05 11.55 -11.47
N PHE A 118 -14.92 12.11 -11.06
CA PHE A 118 -13.77 11.31 -10.64
C PHE A 118 -14.07 10.53 -9.35
N VAL A 119 -14.56 11.22 -8.32
CA VAL A 119 -14.93 10.61 -7.04
C VAL A 119 -16.04 9.56 -7.24
N SER A 120 -17.10 9.85 -7.99
CA SER A 120 -18.16 8.86 -8.24
C SER A 120 -17.72 7.62 -9.05
N THR A 121 -16.63 7.73 -9.82
CA THR A 121 -16.13 6.60 -10.61
C THR A 121 -15.13 5.76 -9.82
N GLU A 122 -14.19 6.41 -9.13
CA GLU A 122 -13.08 5.75 -8.46
C GLU A 122 -13.38 5.44 -6.98
N ASP A 123 -14.13 6.31 -6.30
CA ASP A 123 -14.32 6.25 -4.84
C ASP A 123 -15.64 6.90 -4.37
N ASN A 124 -16.74 6.16 -4.47
CA ASN A 124 -18.07 6.66 -4.17
C ASN A 124 -18.25 7.15 -2.72
N ASP A 125 -17.54 6.53 -1.78
CA ASP A 125 -17.65 6.81 -0.35
C ASP A 125 -16.46 7.68 0.15
N PHE A 126 -15.75 8.34 -0.77
CA PHE A 126 -14.54 9.11 -0.49
C PHE A 126 -14.68 10.09 0.68
N PHE A 127 -15.81 10.81 0.73
CA PHE A 127 -16.07 11.80 1.78
C PHE A 127 -16.55 11.20 3.10
N GLU A 128 -16.89 9.90 3.14
CA GLU A 128 -17.32 9.20 4.35
C GLU A 128 -16.13 8.60 5.11
N HIS A 129 -15.04 8.29 4.42
CA HIS A 129 -13.90 7.59 4.99
C HIS A 129 -12.62 8.44 5.07
N LYS A 130 -11.70 8.08 5.97
CA LYS A 130 -10.47 8.85 6.25
C LYS A 130 -9.24 8.25 5.55
N GLY A 131 -9.33 8.05 4.24
CA GLY A 131 -8.24 7.53 3.39
C GLY A 131 -8.03 6.00 3.44
N ILE A 132 -8.88 5.28 4.17
CA ILE A 132 -8.97 3.82 4.09
C ILE A 132 -10.45 3.50 4.03
N ASP A 133 -10.85 2.68 3.05
CA ASP A 133 -12.19 2.11 2.96
C ASP A 133 -12.18 0.60 3.31
N PRO A 134 -12.43 0.24 4.58
CA PRO A 134 -12.54 -1.17 4.97
C PRO A 134 -13.67 -1.89 4.24
N ARG A 135 -14.79 -1.21 3.97
CA ARG A 135 -15.95 -1.83 3.32
C ARG A 135 -15.62 -2.20 1.89
N GLY A 136 -15.00 -1.30 1.12
CA GLY A 136 -14.48 -1.56 -0.22
C GLY A 136 -13.45 -2.67 -0.25
N ILE A 137 -12.50 -2.69 0.70
CA ILE A 137 -11.50 -3.76 0.81
C ILE A 137 -12.16 -5.13 1.01
N PHE A 138 -13.06 -5.26 1.98
CA PHE A 138 -13.73 -6.53 2.24
C PHE A 138 -14.60 -6.97 1.06
N ARG A 139 -15.34 -6.03 0.46
CA ARG A 139 -16.19 -6.28 -0.71
C ARG A 139 -15.38 -6.79 -1.89
N ALA A 140 -14.29 -6.11 -2.25
CA ALA A 140 -13.39 -6.51 -3.34
C ALA A 140 -12.75 -7.88 -3.05
N PHE A 141 -12.34 -8.15 -1.81
CA PHE A 141 -11.81 -9.45 -1.40
C PHE A 141 -12.78 -10.59 -1.64
N PHE A 142 -14.03 -10.48 -1.17
CA PHE A 142 -15.05 -11.52 -1.38
C PHE A 142 -15.41 -11.69 -2.86
N VAL A 143 -15.57 -10.59 -3.60
CA VAL A 143 -15.87 -10.62 -5.04
C VAL A 143 -14.76 -11.33 -5.81
N ASN A 144 -13.49 -11.04 -5.51
CA ASN A 144 -12.35 -11.65 -6.19
C ASN A 144 -12.20 -13.14 -5.87
N ILE A 145 -12.47 -13.55 -4.63
CA ILE A 145 -12.49 -14.98 -4.26
C ILE A 145 -13.58 -15.72 -5.01
N ILE A 146 -14.81 -15.20 -4.99
CA ILE A 146 -15.95 -15.83 -5.69
C ILE A 146 -15.70 -15.88 -7.19
N ALA A 147 -15.08 -14.84 -7.77
CA ALA A 147 -14.76 -14.78 -9.20
C ALA A 147 -13.55 -15.65 -9.60
N GLY A 148 -12.75 -16.11 -8.64
CA GLY A 148 -11.49 -16.84 -8.88
C GLY A 148 -10.43 -16.01 -9.61
N ARG A 149 -10.62 -14.70 -9.74
CA ARG A 149 -9.74 -13.76 -10.44
C ARG A 149 -9.93 -12.35 -9.89
N ILE A 150 -8.98 -11.46 -10.18
CA ILE A 150 -9.12 -10.04 -9.87
C ILE A 150 -10.20 -9.46 -10.78
N LYS A 151 -11.36 -9.15 -10.22
CA LYS A 151 -12.50 -8.49 -10.87
C LYS A 151 -12.63 -7.04 -10.38
N GLU A 152 -12.28 -6.81 -9.13
CA GLU A 152 -12.47 -5.52 -8.47
C GLU A 152 -11.26 -5.11 -7.64
N GLY A 153 -10.95 -3.81 -7.67
CA GLY A 153 -9.90 -3.21 -6.86
C GLY A 153 -10.38 -2.84 -5.46
N ALA A 154 -9.45 -2.83 -4.50
CA ALA A 154 -9.66 -2.36 -3.14
C ALA A 154 -9.05 -0.96 -2.90
N SER A 155 -8.82 -0.22 -4.00
CA SER A 155 -8.17 1.08 -3.98
C SER A 155 -9.15 2.17 -3.54
N THR A 156 -8.60 3.22 -2.92
CA THR A 156 -9.28 4.45 -2.51
C THR A 156 -8.33 5.61 -2.82
N ILE A 157 -8.88 6.81 -3.01
CA ILE A 157 -8.10 8.03 -3.29
C ILE A 157 -7.43 8.54 -2.01
#